data_AF-A0A7Y3FAD2-F1
#
_entry.id   AF-A0A7Y3FAD2-F1
#
_cell.length_a   1.000
_cell.length_b   1.000
_cell.length_c   1.000
_cell.angle_alpha   90.00
_cell.angle_beta   90.00
_cell.angle_gamma   90.00
#
_symmetry.space_group_name_H-M   'P 1'
#
loop_
_entity.id
_entity.type
_entity.pdbx_description
1 polymer ?
#
loop_
_entity_poly.entity_id
_entity_poly.type
_entity_poly.pdbx_seq_one_letter_code
_entity_poly.pdbx_strand_id
1 'polypeptide(L)'
;MRFGHFDDAAREYVITTPRLPYPWINYLGTDEFFGLISHTAGGYSFYRDARMRRLTRYRYNNVPTDTGGRYFYINDGGDVWSPTWAPVQADLD
;
A
#
# COMPACT_ATOMS: atom_id res chain seq x y z
N MET A 1 12.39 -4.85 -18.07
CA MET A 1 11.16 -5.51 -17.53
C MET A 1 10.20 -4.42 -17.09
N ARG A 2 8.88 -4.62 -17.22
CA ARG A 2 7.84 -3.68 -16.79
C ARG A 2 6.95 -4.36 -15.74
N PHE A 3 6.43 -3.59 -14.78
CA PHE A 3 5.59 -4.10 -13.68
C PHE A 3 4.16 -3.53 -13.72
N GLY A 4 3.84 -2.81 -14.79
CA GLY A 4 2.60 -2.09 -14.98
C GLY A 4 2.63 -1.26 -16.26
N HIS A 5 1.56 -0.50 -16.48
CA HIS A 5 1.39 0.37 -17.65
C HIS A 5 0.49 1.55 -17.32
N PHE A 6 0.54 2.60 -18.14
CA PHE A 6 -0.40 3.70 -18.07
C PHE A 6 -1.74 3.28 -18.68
N ASP A 7 -2.82 3.64 -18.01
CA ASP A 7 -4.16 3.72 -18.58
C ASP A 7 -4.53 5.21 -18.70
N ASP A 8 -4.34 5.76 -19.89
CA ASP A 8 -4.53 7.19 -20.14
C ASP A 8 -6.01 7.59 -20.07
N ALA A 9 -6.93 6.66 -20.38
CA ALA A 9 -8.37 6.92 -20.32
C ALA A 9 -8.85 7.02 -18.87
N ALA A 10 -8.36 6.13 -18.00
CA ALA A 10 -8.62 6.18 -16.56
C ALA A 10 -7.79 7.27 -15.86
N ARG A 11 -6.68 7.70 -16.48
CA ARG A 11 -5.65 8.57 -15.89
C ARG A 11 -4.95 7.88 -14.71
N GLU A 12 -4.63 6.61 -14.89
CA GLU A 12 -4.08 5.74 -13.86
C GLU A 12 -2.77 5.09 -14.30
N TYR A 13 -1.99 4.63 -13.32
CA TYR A 13 -0.91 3.69 -13.56
C TYR A 13 -1.31 2.33 -12.98
N VAL A 14 -1.51 1.35 -13.85
CA VAL A 14 -1.97 0.01 -13.49
C VAL A 14 -0.77 -0.87 -13.16
N ILE A 15 -0.63 -1.23 -11.89
CA ILE A 15 0.38 -2.17 -11.40
C ILE A 15 -0.18 -3.58 -11.53
N THR A 16 0.51 -4.45 -12.27
CA THR A 16 0.01 -5.81 -12.58
C THR A 16 0.68 -6.91 -11.76
N THR A 17 1.55 -6.54 -10.82
CA THR A 17 2.20 -7.48 -9.90
C THR A 17 2.57 -6.80 -8.59
N PRO A 18 2.36 -7.45 -7.43
CA PRO A 18 2.76 -6.89 -6.15
C PRO A 18 4.29 -6.94 -5.93
N ARG A 19 5.00 -7.76 -6.72
CA ARG A 19 6.45 -8.00 -6.61
C ARG A 19 7.23 -6.93 -7.38
N LEU A 20 7.11 -5.69 -6.93
CA LEU A 20 7.83 -4.54 -7.46
C LEU A 20 9.28 -4.47 -6.95
N PRO A 21 10.20 -3.83 -7.69
CA PRO A 21 11.58 -3.64 -7.22
C PRO A 21 11.68 -2.70 -6.01
N TYR A 22 10.66 -1.87 -5.79
CA TYR A 22 10.50 -1.01 -4.62
C TYR A 22 9.01 -0.69 -4.41
N PRO A 23 8.55 -0.38 -3.17
CA PRO A 23 7.18 0.06 -2.94
C PRO A 23 6.85 1.30 -3.78
N TRP A 24 5.82 1.20 -4.63
CA TRP A 24 5.30 2.34 -5.37
C TRP A 24 4.10 2.90 -4.62
N ILE A 25 4.13 4.21 -4.37
CA ILE A 25 3.14 4.90 -3.55
C ILE A 25 2.27 5.82 -4.37
N ASN A 26 1.08 6.10 -3.85
CA ASN A 26 0.23 7.19 -4.22
C ASN A 26 -0.05 8.09 -3.00
N TYR A 27 -0.49 9.32 -3.28
CA TYR A 27 -0.96 10.26 -2.28
C TYR A 27 -2.49 10.37 -2.36
N LEU A 28 -3.14 10.28 -1.21
CA LEU A 28 -4.56 10.54 -1.03
C LEU A 28 -4.74 11.84 -0.26
N GLY A 29 -5.74 12.64 -0.64
CA GLY A 29 -6.07 13.92 0.01
C GLY A 29 -5.60 15.13 -0.77
N THR A 30 -6.46 16.16 -0.85
CA THR A 30 -6.20 17.41 -1.59
C THR A 30 -6.41 18.67 -0.73
N ASP A 31 -6.77 18.49 0.54
CA ASP A 31 -7.00 19.59 1.49
C ASP A 31 -6.20 19.33 2.78
N GLU A 32 -6.82 19.26 3.96
CA GLU A 32 -6.07 19.18 5.21
C GLU A 32 -5.69 17.76 5.66
N PHE A 33 -6.32 16.71 5.13
CA PHE A 33 -6.06 15.32 5.50
C PHE A 33 -5.38 14.56 4.38
N PHE A 34 -4.28 13.86 4.70
CA PHE A 34 -3.43 13.19 3.72
C PHE A 34 -3.16 11.73 4.08
N GLY A 35 -2.89 10.92 3.07
CA GLY A 35 -2.41 9.56 3.21
C GLY A 35 -1.36 9.21 2.17
N LEU A 36 -0.24 8.64 2.61
CA LEU A 36 0.64 7.89 1.71
C LEU A 36 0.14 6.45 1.70
N ILE A 37 -0.10 5.88 0.53
CA ILE A 37 -0.54 4.49 0.35
C ILE A 37 0.30 3.80 -0.71
N SER A 38 0.87 2.63 -0.40
CA SER A 38 1.58 1.83 -1.40
C SER A 38 0.63 0.89 -2.15
N HIS A 39 1.12 0.29 -3.24
CA HIS A 39 0.42 -0.76 -3.97
C HIS A 39 0.15 -2.03 -3.13
N THR A 40 0.85 -2.19 -2.01
CA THR A 40 0.66 -3.23 -0.98
C THR A 40 0.00 -2.71 0.29
N ALA A 41 -0.69 -1.57 0.21
CA ALA A 41 -1.44 -0.88 1.27
C ALA A 41 -0.65 -0.43 2.51
N GLY A 42 0.68 -0.41 2.42
CA GLY A 42 1.56 0.22 3.38
C GLY A 42 1.40 1.74 3.42
N GLY A 43 2.07 2.37 4.39
CA GLY A 43 2.08 3.83 4.58
C GLY A 43 1.26 4.30 5.78
N TYR A 44 0.99 5.61 5.83
CA TYR A 44 0.33 6.25 6.96
C TYR A 44 -0.50 7.47 6.57
N SER A 45 -1.39 7.90 7.48
CA SER A 45 -2.24 9.07 7.31
C SER A 45 -1.98 10.12 8.40
N PHE A 46 -2.19 11.39 8.05
CA PHE A 46 -1.99 12.53 8.95
C PHE A 46 -2.92 13.69 8.59
N TYR A 47 -3.20 14.55 9.57
CA TYR A 47 -3.97 15.79 9.37
C TYR A 47 -3.06 17.00 9.50
N ARG A 48 -2.82 17.71 8.39
CA ARG A 48 -1.97 18.91 8.21
C ARG A 48 -0.48 18.71 8.47
N ASP A 49 -0.12 18.16 9.62
CA ASP A 49 1.28 18.01 10.06
C ASP A 49 1.66 16.53 10.20
N ALA A 50 2.54 16.07 9.30
CA ALA A 50 3.00 14.68 9.27
C ALA A 50 3.89 14.26 10.45
N ARG A 51 4.38 15.21 11.26
CA ARG A 51 5.17 14.96 12.48
C ARG A 51 4.29 14.99 13.72
N MET A 52 3.47 16.04 13.87
CA MET A 52 2.74 16.32 15.10
C MET A 52 1.30 15.77 15.12
N ARG A 53 0.74 15.46 13.95
CA ARG A 53 -0.65 15.01 13.78
C ARG A 53 -0.76 13.78 12.89
N ARG A 54 0.19 12.86 13.06
CA ARG A 54 0.18 11.55 12.40
C ARG A 54 -0.77 10.60 13.12
N LEU A 55 -1.72 10.02 12.39
CA LEU A 55 -2.72 9.10 12.96
C LEU A 55 -2.22 7.67 13.02
N THR A 56 -1.58 7.19 11.95
CA THR A 56 -1.13 5.79 11.86
C THR A 56 0.39 5.71 11.81
N ARG A 57 0.95 4.66 12.42
CA ARG A 57 2.40 4.44 12.47
C ARG A 57 2.89 3.85 11.15
N TYR A 58 4.08 4.27 10.72
CA TYR A 58 4.81 3.66 9.63
C TYR A 58 6.29 3.56 9.97
N ARG A 59 6.97 2.50 9.51
CA ARG A 59 8.40 2.24 9.76
C ARG A 59 9.17 2.43 8.46
N TYR A 60 9.93 3.50 8.38
CA TYR A 60 10.95 3.63 7.34
C TYR A 60 12.05 2.59 7.57
N ASN A 61 12.65 2.09 6.49
CA ASN A 61 13.69 1.06 6.52
C ASN A 61 13.29 -0.22 7.28
N ASN A 62 12.02 -0.61 7.19
CA ASN A 62 11.57 -1.89 7.73
C ASN A 62 12.15 -3.07 6.91
N VAL A 63 12.20 -4.26 7.52
CA VAL A 63 12.63 -5.49 6.86
C VAL A 63 11.54 -6.56 7.02
N PRO A 64 10.79 -6.93 5.96
CA PRO A 64 10.82 -6.36 4.62
C PRO A 64 10.26 -4.93 4.58
N THR A 65 10.63 -4.17 3.54
CA THR A 65 10.12 -2.81 3.32
C THR A 65 8.59 -2.82 3.18
N ASP A 66 7.96 -1.71 3.57
CA ASP A 66 6.50 -1.52 3.44
C ASP A 66 5.60 -2.52 4.19
N THR A 67 6.18 -3.24 5.16
CA THR A 67 5.42 -4.12 6.06
C THR A 67 4.86 -3.31 7.23
N GLY A 68 3.70 -2.70 7.03
CA GLY A 68 2.97 -1.89 7.99
C GLY A 68 2.03 -0.92 7.28
N GLY A 69 0.72 -1.18 7.36
CA GLY A 69 -0.26 -0.48 6.55
C GLY A 69 -1.70 -0.72 7.00
N ARG A 70 -2.62 -0.55 6.05
CA ARG A 70 -4.06 -0.78 6.24
C ARG A 70 -4.38 -2.15 5.67
N TYR A 71 -4.47 -3.14 6.54
CA TYR A 71 -4.62 -4.53 6.12
C TYR A 71 -6.02 -5.05 6.41
N PHE A 72 -6.46 -5.93 5.53
CA PHE A 72 -7.71 -6.64 5.67
C PHE A 72 -7.40 -8.13 5.53
N TYR A 73 -7.52 -8.87 6.62
CA TYR A 73 -7.27 -10.31 6.63
C TYR A 73 -8.58 -11.03 6.30
N ILE A 74 -8.52 -11.94 5.35
CA ILE A 74 -9.61 -12.84 4.98
C ILE A 74 -9.27 -14.21 5.53
N ASN A 75 -10.24 -14.84 6.21
CA ASN A 75 -10.16 -16.23 6.62
C ASN A 75 -11.21 -17.02 5.83
N ASP A 76 -10.75 -17.88 4.93
CA ASP A 76 -11.59 -18.76 4.13
C ASP A 76 -11.31 -20.22 4.51
N GLY A 77 -12.20 -20.80 5.33
CA GLY A 77 -12.06 -22.18 5.77
C GLY A 77 -10.79 -22.49 6.58
N GLY A 78 -10.15 -21.48 7.18
CA GLY A 78 -8.89 -21.60 7.91
C GLY A 78 -7.66 -21.12 7.12
N ASP A 79 -7.77 -20.93 5.81
CA ASP A 79 -6.74 -20.26 5.04
C ASP A 79 -6.83 -18.75 5.24
N VAL A 80 -5.69 -18.10 5.52
CA VAL A 80 -5.65 -16.67 5.85
C VAL A 80 -4.83 -15.92 4.82
N TRP A 81 -5.41 -14.92 4.17
CA TRP A 81 -4.74 -14.10 3.16
C TRP A 81 -5.15 -12.62 3.25
N SER A 82 -4.47 -11.78 2.47
CA SER A 82 -4.76 -10.33 2.35
C SER A 82 -4.84 -9.96 0.87
N PRO A 83 -5.83 -9.17 0.43
CA PRO A 83 -5.96 -8.75 -0.97
C PRO A 83 -4.81 -7.85 -1.43
N THR A 84 -4.06 -7.27 -0.49
CA THR A 84 -2.93 -6.39 -0.76
C THR A 84 -1.61 -7.14 -0.91
N TRP A 85 -1.66 -8.49 -1.02
CA TRP A 85 -0.53 -9.42 -0.97
C TRP A 85 0.23 -9.38 0.36
N ALA A 86 0.89 -8.28 0.69
CA ALA A 86 1.44 -8.04 2.02
C ALA A 86 0.32 -7.84 3.06
N PRO A 87 0.53 -8.21 4.34
CA PRO A 87 1.76 -8.74 4.92
C PRO A 87 1.86 -10.27 4.85
N VAL A 88 0.80 -10.96 4.43
CA VAL A 88 0.73 -12.43 4.46
C VAL A 88 1.59 -13.06 3.37
N GLN A 89 1.64 -12.42 2.20
CA GLN A 89 2.33 -12.90 1.01
C GLN A 89 1.86 -14.28 0.53
N ALA A 90 0.57 -14.59 0.78
CA ALA A 90 -0.09 -15.74 0.17
C ALA A 90 0.01 -15.64 -1.36
N ASP A 91 0.08 -16.80 -2.02
CA ASP A 91 0.09 -16.85 -3.48
C ASP A 91 -1.22 -16.24 -4.01
N LEU A 92 -1.09 -15.49 -5.10
CA LEU A 92 -2.22 -14.90 -5.79
C LEU A 92 -2.58 -15.83 -6.94
N ASP A 93 -3.84 -16.27 -6.98
CA ASP A 93 -4.43 -17.05 -8.08
C ASP A 93 -4.64 -16.19 -9.35
#